data_AF-A0AAW8PYN7-F1
#
_entry.id   AF-A0AAW8PYN7-F1
#
_cell.length_a   1.000
_cell.length_b   1.000
_cell.length_c   1.000
_cell.angle_alpha   90.00
_cell.angle_beta   90.00
_cell.angle_gamma   90.00
#
_symmetry.space_group_name_H-M   'P 1'
#
loop_
_entity.id
_entity.type
_entity.pdbx_description
1 polymer ?
#
loop_
_entity_poly.entity_id
_entity_poly.type
_entity_poly.pdbx_seq_one_letter_code
_entity_poly.pdbx_strand_id
1 'polypeptide(L)'
;MPEQINPSHDWPNLTKCRVELEHPDTRAWAIFIIDNLTKANKETLSGVLPFMVKHYGWLHDDIAGLFGSVIEDRTSALVKAVDSGKVESTKYPTLSYQREREVVGAAICELISQGYESEFFKAISDKTKS
;
A
#
# COMPACT_ATOMS: atom_id res chain seq x y z
N MET A 1 -7.80 -11.97 17.01
CA MET A 1 -8.21 -10.63 16.53
C MET A 1 -6.98 -10.03 15.88
N PRO A 2 -7.02 -9.50 14.65
CA PRO A 2 -5.86 -8.78 14.14
C PRO A 2 -5.66 -7.57 15.05
N GLU A 3 -4.48 -7.44 15.65
CA GLU A 3 -4.15 -6.32 16.52
C GLU A 3 -4.43 -5.01 15.77
N GLN A 4 -5.16 -4.10 16.42
CA GLN A 4 -5.24 -2.72 15.97
C GLN A 4 -3.84 -2.14 16.06
N ILE A 5 -3.11 -2.20 14.94
CA ILE A 5 -1.86 -1.51 14.83
C ILE A 5 -2.23 -0.09 14.40
N ASN A 6 -2.11 0.82 15.36
CA ASN A 6 -2.34 2.25 15.12
C ASN A 6 -1.25 2.80 14.21
N PRO A 7 -1.52 3.93 13.53
CA PRO A 7 -0.50 4.62 12.77
C PRO A 7 0.68 5.00 13.65
N SER A 8 1.88 4.77 13.14
CA SER A 8 3.11 5.14 13.83
C SER A 8 3.66 6.48 13.35
N HIS A 9 3.08 7.06 12.30
CA HIS A 9 3.52 8.32 11.72
C HIS A 9 2.34 9.29 11.57
N ASP A 10 2.62 10.57 11.80
CA ASP A 10 1.65 11.63 11.48
C ASP A 10 1.79 11.96 10.00
N TRP A 11 0.73 11.72 9.23
CA TRP A 11 0.66 11.99 7.79
C TRP A 11 -0.16 13.27 7.54
N PRO A 12 0.39 14.47 7.77
CA PRO A 12 -0.37 15.72 7.80
C PRO A 12 -1.10 15.99 6.48
N ASN A 13 -0.49 15.59 5.37
CA ASN A 13 -1.03 15.76 4.02
C ASN A 13 -2.11 14.75 3.65
N LEU A 14 -2.36 13.73 4.48
CA LEU A 14 -3.38 12.71 4.26
C LEU A 14 -4.59 12.88 5.19
N THR A 15 -4.63 13.97 5.96
CA THR A 15 -5.77 14.32 6.81
C THR A 15 -7.02 14.70 5.99
N LYS A 16 -8.21 14.37 6.51
CA LYS A 16 -9.52 14.70 5.89
C LYS A 16 -9.78 14.01 4.55
N CYS A 17 -9.39 12.74 4.44
CA CYS A 17 -9.78 11.85 3.35
C CYS A 17 -10.96 10.98 3.80
N ARG A 18 -11.83 10.56 2.87
CA ARG A 18 -12.93 9.61 3.19
C ARG A 18 -12.39 8.25 3.63
N VAL A 19 -11.26 7.85 3.05
CA VAL A 19 -10.51 6.68 3.47
C VAL A 19 -9.57 7.14 4.58
N GLU A 20 -9.69 6.51 5.74
CA GLU A 20 -8.89 6.82 6.92
C GLU A 20 -7.78 5.80 7.09
N LEU A 21 -6.59 6.26 7.46
CA LEU A 21 -5.41 5.42 7.65
C LEU A 21 -5.62 4.37 8.75
N GLU A 22 -6.28 4.78 9.83
CA GLU A 22 -6.59 3.94 11.01
C GLU A 22 -7.66 2.89 10.74
N HIS A 23 -8.41 3.03 9.64
CA HIS A 23 -9.53 2.17 9.38
C HIS A 23 -9.06 0.73 9.09
N PRO A 24 -9.62 -0.30 9.76
CA PRO A 24 -9.21 -1.69 9.56
C PRO A 24 -9.24 -2.14 8.11
N ASP A 25 -10.24 -1.69 7.33
CA ASP A 25 -10.34 -2.03 5.90
C ASP A 25 -9.20 -1.45 5.07
N THR A 26 -8.72 -0.23 5.37
CA THR A 26 -7.56 0.38 4.70
C THR A 26 -6.33 -0.49 4.92
N ARG A 27 -6.13 -0.95 6.16
CA ARG A 27 -5.00 -1.81 6.53
C ARG A 27 -5.10 -3.20 5.93
N ALA A 28 -6.28 -3.81 5.97
CA ALA A 28 -6.53 -5.10 5.32
C ALA A 28 -6.27 -5.02 3.82
N TRP A 29 -6.62 -3.90 3.18
CA TRP A 29 -6.36 -3.66 1.78
C TRP A 29 -4.87 -3.47 1.48
N ALA A 30 -4.14 -2.73 2.31
CA ALA A 30 -2.69 -2.58 2.20
C ALA A 30 -1.98 -3.95 2.30
N ILE A 31 -2.38 -4.79 3.26
CA ILE A 31 -1.88 -6.17 3.41
C ILE A 31 -2.15 -6.98 2.14
N PHE A 32 -3.41 -6.98 1.65
CA PHE A 32 -3.76 -7.68 0.43
C PHE A 32 -2.87 -7.28 -0.76
N ILE A 33 -2.60 -5.98 -0.90
CA ILE A 33 -1.74 -5.48 -1.98
C ILE A 33 -0.31 -5.99 -1.84
N ILE A 34 0.29 -5.92 -0.66
CA ILE A 34 1.65 -6.39 -0.38
C ILE A 34 1.78 -7.88 -0.75
N ASP A 35 0.80 -8.68 -0.36
CA ASP A 35 0.82 -10.14 -0.56
C ASP A 35 0.54 -10.54 -2.01
N ASN A 36 -0.13 -9.67 -2.79
CA ASN A 36 -0.60 -9.98 -4.15
C ASN A 36 0.04 -9.10 -5.23
N LEU A 37 1.25 -8.57 -4.98
CA LEU A 37 2.02 -7.84 -5.98
C LEU A 37 2.33 -8.72 -7.20
N THR A 38 1.93 -8.26 -8.38
CA THR A 38 2.31 -8.91 -9.64
C THR A 38 3.77 -8.66 -9.98
N LYS A 39 4.29 -9.41 -10.95
CA LYS A 39 5.61 -9.16 -11.53
C LYS A 39 5.75 -7.71 -12.03
N ALA A 40 4.74 -7.20 -12.75
CA ALA A 40 4.75 -5.83 -13.26
C ALA A 40 4.78 -4.80 -12.13
N ASN A 41 3.99 -5.00 -11.05
CA ASN A 41 4.04 -4.09 -9.90
C ASN A 41 5.43 -4.06 -9.25
N LYS A 42 6.05 -5.24 -9.08
CA LYS A 42 7.41 -5.34 -8.51
C LYS A 42 8.44 -4.65 -9.39
N GLU A 43 8.34 -4.79 -10.71
CA GLU A 43 9.21 -4.10 -11.68
C GLU A 43 9.06 -2.58 -11.60
N THR A 44 7.82 -2.08 -11.59
CA THR A 44 7.52 -0.64 -11.43
C THR A 44 8.13 -0.09 -10.15
N LEU A 45 7.92 -0.76 -9.02
CA LEU A 45 8.44 -0.31 -7.72
C LEU A 45 9.98 -0.40 -7.66
N SER A 46 10.57 -1.47 -8.20
CA SER A 46 12.02 -1.70 -8.14
C SER A 46 12.85 -0.61 -8.82
N GLY A 47 12.29 0.13 -9.78
CA GLY A 47 12.99 1.20 -10.48
C GLY A 47 13.25 2.44 -9.62
N VAL A 48 12.30 2.82 -8.77
CA VAL A 48 12.31 4.13 -8.07
C VAL A 48 12.40 3.98 -6.54
N LEU A 49 11.72 2.97 -5.99
CA LEU A 49 11.56 2.79 -4.55
C LEU A 49 12.91 2.68 -3.80
N PRO A 50 13.93 1.93 -4.27
CA PRO A 50 15.20 1.83 -3.55
C PRO A 50 15.91 3.19 -3.40
N PHE A 51 15.90 4.02 -4.43
CA PHE A 51 16.51 5.35 -4.37
C PHE A 51 15.75 6.26 -3.39
N MET A 52 14.42 6.28 -3.49
CA MET A 52 13.57 7.12 -2.63
C MET A 52 13.65 6.70 -1.17
N VAL A 53 13.56 5.40 -0.87
CA VAL A 53 13.66 4.88 0.50
C VAL A 53 15.04 5.16 1.09
N LYS A 54 16.12 5.10 0.30
CA LYS A 54 17.47 5.44 0.78
C LYS A 54 17.60 6.92 1.19
N HIS A 55 16.94 7.83 0.48
CA HIS A 55 17.07 9.28 0.74
C HIS A 55 16.05 9.83 1.73
N TYR A 56 14.82 9.32 1.69
CA TYR A 56 13.69 9.88 2.44
C TYR A 56 13.16 8.95 3.54
N GLY A 57 13.52 7.65 3.51
CA GLY A 57 12.94 6.64 4.38
C GLY A 57 11.50 6.28 4.00
N TRP A 58 11.00 5.16 4.55
CA TRP A 58 9.68 4.62 4.20
C TRP A 58 8.50 5.55 4.50
N LEU A 59 8.60 6.38 5.54
CA LEU A 59 7.52 7.22 6.05
C LEU A 59 7.51 8.60 5.40
N HIS A 60 7.58 8.65 4.06
CA HIS A 60 7.57 9.89 3.29
C HIS A 60 6.39 9.91 2.30
N ASP A 61 5.71 11.06 2.18
CA ASP A 61 4.50 11.22 1.36
C ASP A 61 4.70 10.78 -0.10
N ASP A 62 5.82 11.17 -0.70
CA ASP A 62 6.13 10.77 -2.09
C ASP A 62 6.22 9.25 -2.25
N ILE A 63 6.68 8.52 -1.23
CA ILE A 63 6.75 7.05 -1.28
C ILE A 63 5.35 6.45 -1.18
N ALA A 64 4.48 7.00 -0.34
CA ALA A 64 3.07 6.62 -0.31
C ALA A 64 2.41 6.82 -1.69
N GLY A 65 2.72 7.93 -2.36
CA GLY A 65 2.25 8.23 -3.72
C GLY A 65 2.70 7.22 -4.79
N LEU A 66 3.92 6.67 -4.68
CA LEU A 66 4.44 5.68 -5.64
C LEU A 66 3.61 4.39 -5.70
N PHE A 67 2.91 4.05 -4.63
CA PHE A 67 2.02 2.90 -4.60
C PHE A 67 0.72 3.12 -5.37
N GLY A 68 0.38 4.36 -5.77
CA GLY A 68 -0.89 4.70 -6.39
C GLY A 68 -1.26 3.84 -7.60
N SER A 69 -0.30 3.62 -8.51
CA SER A 69 -0.53 2.79 -9.71
C SER A 69 -0.70 1.30 -9.39
N VAL A 70 0.02 0.80 -8.39
CA VAL A 70 -0.09 -0.58 -7.90
C VAL A 70 -1.46 -0.79 -7.25
N ILE A 71 -1.88 0.15 -6.41
CA ILE A 71 -3.18 0.12 -5.74
C ILE A 71 -4.31 0.13 -6.78
N GLU A 72 -4.22 0.98 -7.80
CA GLU A 72 -5.21 1.06 -8.88
C GLU A 72 -5.32 -0.25 -9.67
N ASP A 73 -4.18 -0.84 -10.04
CA ASP A 73 -4.12 -2.12 -10.75
C ASP A 73 -4.73 -3.26 -9.91
N ARG A 74 -4.36 -3.38 -8.62
CA ARG A 74 -4.91 -4.41 -7.73
C ARG A 74 -6.41 -4.20 -7.43
N THR A 75 -6.84 -2.95 -7.29
CA THR A 75 -8.26 -2.61 -7.11
C THR A 75 -9.06 -3.01 -8.35
N SER A 76 -8.57 -2.66 -9.54
CA SER A 76 -9.22 -2.99 -10.81
C SER A 76 -9.33 -4.50 -11.04
N ALA A 77 -8.31 -5.27 -10.63
CA ALA A 77 -8.33 -6.73 -10.69
C ALA A 77 -9.38 -7.32 -9.74
N LEU A 78 -9.50 -6.80 -8.52
CA LEU A 78 -10.51 -7.23 -7.57
C LEU A 78 -11.93 -6.93 -8.08
N VAL A 79 -12.18 -5.72 -8.58
CA VAL A 79 -13.49 -5.32 -9.14
C VAL A 79 -13.90 -6.28 -10.25
N LYS A 80 -13.00 -6.57 -11.20
CA LYS A 80 -13.28 -7.54 -12.27
C LYS A 80 -13.57 -8.95 -11.76
N ALA A 81 -12.90 -9.39 -10.68
CA ALA A 81 -13.15 -10.69 -10.09
C ALA A 81 -14.53 -10.76 -9.43
N VAL A 82 -14.94 -9.70 -8.73
CA VAL A 82 -16.27 -9.56 -8.13
C VAL A 82 -17.34 -9.52 -9.22
N ASP A 83 -17.18 -8.66 -10.22
CA ASP A 83 -18.16 -8.48 -11.31
C ASP A 83 -18.32 -9.74 -12.16
N SER A 84 -17.28 -10.58 -12.25
CA SER A 84 -17.33 -11.86 -12.98
C SER A 84 -17.82 -13.05 -12.14
N GLY A 85 -18.19 -12.84 -10.87
CA GLY A 85 -18.68 -13.88 -9.96
C GLY A 85 -17.60 -14.91 -9.58
N LYS A 86 -16.32 -14.57 -9.74
CA LYS A 86 -15.19 -15.46 -9.40
C LYS A 86 -14.86 -15.48 -7.91
N VAL A 87 -15.45 -14.57 -7.14
CA VAL A 87 -15.29 -14.46 -5.68
C VAL A 87 -16.66 -14.34 -5.02
N GLU A 88 -16.76 -14.86 -3.81
CA GLU A 88 -18.01 -14.82 -3.03
C GLU A 88 -18.32 -13.41 -2.48
N SER A 89 -17.30 -12.57 -2.33
CA SER A 89 -17.48 -11.19 -1.87
C SER A 89 -18.14 -10.33 -2.94
N THR A 90 -19.16 -9.58 -2.55
CA THR A 90 -19.82 -8.53 -3.35
C THR A 90 -19.32 -7.13 -3.04
N LYS A 91 -18.37 -7.00 -2.09
CA LYS A 91 -17.85 -5.72 -1.62
C LYS A 91 -16.38 -5.56 -2.02
N TYR A 92 -16.03 -4.35 -2.44
CA TYR A 92 -14.66 -3.94 -2.77
C TYR A 92 -14.44 -2.47 -2.39
N PRO A 93 -13.20 -2.06 -2.09
CA PRO A 93 -12.90 -0.66 -1.84
C PRO A 93 -13.07 0.16 -3.12
N THR A 94 -13.73 1.32 -3.01
CA THR A 94 -13.79 2.32 -4.08
C THR A 94 -12.74 3.39 -3.83
N LEU A 95 -11.59 3.29 -4.50
CA LEU A 95 -10.49 4.26 -4.38
C LEU A 95 -10.44 5.14 -5.62
N SER A 96 -11.47 5.95 -5.82
CA SER A 96 -11.66 6.75 -7.03
C SER A 96 -10.68 7.91 -7.11
N TYR A 97 -10.28 8.47 -5.98
CA TYR A 97 -9.41 9.63 -5.91
C TYR A 97 -7.96 9.25 -5.61
N GLN A 98 -7.01 9.99 -6.20
CA GLN A 98 -5.58 9.77 -5.96
C GLN A 98 -5.23 9.78 -4.47
N ARG A 99 -5.78 10.74 -3.72
CA ARG A 99 -5.55 10.87 -2.28
C ARG A 99 -6.03 9.66 -1.47
N GLU A 100 -7.08 8.97 -1.91
CA GLU A 100 -7.54 7.73 -1.27
C GLU A 100 -6.52 6.60 -1.45
N ARG A 101 -5.88 6.55 -2.64
CA ARG A 101 -4.79 5.61 -2.90
C ARG A 101 -3.54 5.98 -2.12
N GLU A 102 -3.23 7.26 -1.96
CA GLU A 102 -2.12 7.71 -1.12
C GLU A 102 -2.30 7.32 0.35
N VAL A 103 -3.52 7.38 0.89
CA VAL A 103 -3.81 6.86 2.25
C VAL A 103 -3.50 5.37 2.36
N VAL A 104 -3.88 4.56 1.36
CA VAL A 104 -3.52 3.13 1.32
C VAL A 104 -2.01 2.95 1.16
N GLY A 105 -1.36 3.79 0.36
CA GLY A 105 0.09 3.81 0.20
C GLY A 105 0.82 4.12 1.52
N ALA A 106 0.30 5.04 2.33
CA ALA A 106 0.79 5.32 3.67
C ALA A 106 0.63 4.11 4.59
N ALA A 107 -0.51 3.42 4.53
CA ALA A 107 -0.70 2.17 5.28
C ALA A 107 0.32 1.09 4.90
N ILE A 108 0.64 0.96 3.59
CA ILE A 108 1.70 0.06 3.11
C ILE A 108 3.06 0.46 3.71
N CYS A 109 3.40 1.76 3.67
CA CYS A 109 4.65 2.27 4.21
C CYS A 109 4.78 2.00 5.71
N GLU A 110 3.70 2.19 6.47
CA GLU A 110 3.70 1.91 7.90
C GLU A 110 3.87 0.43 8.21
N LEU A 111 3.14 -0.45 7.50
CA LEU A 111 3.29 -1.90 7.64
C LEU A 111 4.74 -2.33 7.43
N ILE A 112 5.38 -1.86 6.36
CA ILE A 112 6.79 -2.17 6.06
C ILE A 112 7.71 -1.62 7.16
N SER A 113 7.49 -0.38 7.61
CA SER A 113 8.30 0.24 8.67
C SER A 113 8.19 -0.48 10.01
N GLN A 114 7.04 -1.12 10.27
CA GLN A 114 6.74 -1.89 11.48
C GLN A 114 7.19 -3.36 11.37
N GLY A 115 7.83 -3.74 10.26
CA GLY A 115 8.40 -5.07 10.08
C GLY A 115 7.42 -6.10 9.52
N TYR A 116 6.33 -5.68 8.87
CA TYR A 116 5.48 -6.61 8.12
C TYR A 116 6.31 -7.41 7.11
N GLU A 117 6.18 -8.73 7.14
CA GLU A 117 7.05 -9.61 6.38
C GLU A 117 6.69 -9.61 4.89
N SER A 118 7.63 -9.16 4.06
CA SER A 118 7.55 -9.28 2.61
C SER A 118 8.95 -9.44 2.02
N GLU A 119 9.21 -10.54 1.33
CA GLU A 119 10.52 -10.81 0.71
C GLU A 119 10.94 -9.69 -0.26
N PHE A 120 9.97 -9.14 -1.00
CA PHE A 120 10.21 -8.07 -1.96
C PHE A 120 10.67 -6.78 -1.27
N PHE A 121 9.93 -6.30 -0.27
CA PHE A 121 10.27 -5.05 0.42
C PHE A 121 11.47 -5.19 1.35
N LYS A 122 11.72 -6.41 1.87
CA LYS A 122 12.96 -6.73 2.58
C LYS A 122 14.17 -6.60 1.65
N ALA A 123 14.11 -7.17 0.45
CA ALA A 123 15.17 -7.04 -0.54
C ALA A 123 15.44 -5.59 -0.96
N ILE A 124 14.40 -4.73 -0.97
CA ILE A 124 14.58 -3.28 -1.19
C ILE A 124 15.32 -2.65 0.01
N SER A 125 14.85 -2.90 1.23
CA SER A 125 15.44 -2.33 2.45
C SER A 125 16.88 -2.75 2.67
N ASP A 126 17.26 -3.97 2.27
CA ASP A 126 18.63 -4.45 2.37
C ASP A 126 19.56 -3.74 1.38
N LYS A 127 19.07 -3.38 0.19
CA LYS A 127 19.82 -2.58 -0.81
C LYS A 127 20.04 -1.13 -0.39
N THR A 128 19.21 -0.58 0.50
CA THR A 128 19.33 0.82 0.94
C THR A 128 20.28 1.01 2.12
N LYS A 129 20.60 -0.07 2.86
CA LYS A 129 21.50 -0.06 4.01
C LYS A 129 23.00 -0.11 3.64
N SER A 130 23.31 -0.30 2.36
CA SER A 130 24.68 -0.34 1.80
C SER A 130 25.15 1.01 1.25
#